data_AF-A0A3C1HA21-F1
#
_entry.id   AF-A0A3C1HA21-F1
#
_cell.length_a   1.000
_cell.length_b   1.000
_cell.length_c   1.000
_cell.angle_alpha   90.00
_cell.angle_beta   90.00
_cell.angle_gamma   90.00
#
_symmetry.space_group_name_H-M   'P 1'
#
loop_
_entity.id
_entity.type
_entity.pdbx_description
1 polymer ?
#
loop_
_entity_poly.entity_id
_entity_poly.type
_entity_poly.pdbx_seq_one_letter_code
_entity_poly.pdbx_strand_id
1 'polypeptide(L)'
;MRVHLIPCLLLALWVTNPPVSRGAVPAEGGAAAAAANSRWPRTDMDFRAWLQNMVVYHQFTPEEVHEATGVEVARILSALKVYRFQPGVHPPRAEDAPLLVLPYPGGRHPRIGFLEGAVNPQRETKLSVFAPWDESSYVVIDVPEALWSNLGLTYLAHTHVPTLWTKANIELPRLEWRHHKDGAYHVERKLPNGIAFATKAIPTQDAVRLEVKLTNGTTNTLTDLRVQMCAMLKGMEGFNQQTNANKVFGKPFVACRNEEGTRWVIWAWEPCHRAWGNPPVPCLHSDPKFPDAKPGESKVVRGRLSFYEGKEINAELRRIEQDPWIQRAASGEL
;
A
#
# COMPACT_ATOMS: atom_id res chain seq x y z
N MET A 1 -77.07 27.64 -7.26
CA MET A 1 -77.56 27.33 -8.63
C MET A 1 -76.37 26.86 -9.45
N ARG A 2 -76.49 25.65 -10.03
CA ARG A 2 -75.61 24.93 -10.98
C ARG A 2 -74.33 25.61 -11.49
N VAL A 3 -73.19 24.91 -11.39
CA VAL A 3 -72.21 24.72 -12.51
C VAL A 3 -71.55 23.33 -12.35
N HIS A 4 -71.14 22.75 -13.48
CA HIS A 4 -70.98 21.34 -13.84
C HIS A 4 -69.83 20.52 -13.21
N LEU A 5 -70.13 19.22 -13.01
CA LEU A 5 -69.19 18.08 -13.00
C LEU A 5 -68.97 17.57 -14.44
N ILE A 6 -67.76 17.08 -14.75
CA ILE A 6 -67.47 15.81 -15.46
C ILE A 6 -66.00 15.40 -15.17
N PRO A 7 -65.70 14.09 -14.94
CA PRO A 7 -64.39 13.58 -14.52
C PRO A 7 -63.62 12.83 -15.63
N CYS A 8 -62.30 12.66 -15.46
CA CYS A 8 -61.46 11.66 -16.16
C CYS A 8 -60.44 11.10 -15.15
N LEU A 9 -60.55 9.86 -14.67
CA LEU A 9 -60.31 8.52 -15.25
C LEU A 9 -58.99 7.93 -14.73
N LEU A 10 -59.14 7.02 -13.77
CA LEU A 10 -58.15 6.07 -13.28
C LEU A 10 -58.06 4.89 -14.25
N LEU A 11 -56.83 4.42 -14.54
CA LEU A 11 -56.61 3.11 -15.14
C LEU A 11 -55.42 2.44 -14.45
N ALA A 12 -55.74 1.44 -13.64
CA ALA A 12 -54.81 0.44 -13.12
C ALA A 12 -54.73 -0.70 -14.13
N LEU A 13 -53.52 -1.13 -14.49
CA LEU A 13 -53.28 -2.39 -15.16
C LEU A 13 -52.11 -3.10 -14.46
N TRP A 14 -52.46 -4.23 -13.86
CA TRP A 14 -51.54 -5.25 -13.36
C TRP A 14 -50.86 -5.95 -14.54
N VAL A 15 -49.54 -6.11 -14.47
CA VAL A 15 -48.81 -7.10 -15.28
C VAL A 15 -48.00 -7.98 -14.34
N THR A 16 -48.34 -9.26 -14.35
CA THR A 16 -47.69 -10.35 -13.64
C THR A 16 -46.35 -10.69 -14.30
N ASN A 17 -45.25 -10.67 -13.54
CA ASN A 17 -43.94 -11.15 -14.02
C ASN A 17 -43.87 -12.70 -13.94
N PRO A 18 -43.35 -13.39 -14.97
CA PRO A 18 -43.10 -14.83 -14.93
C PRO A 18 -41.78 -15.15 -14.18
N PRO A 19 -41.57 -16.42 -13.75
CA PRO A 19 -40.43 -16.79 -12.93
C PRO A 19 -39.14 -16.86 -13.77
N VAL A 20 -38.09 -16.19 -13.30
CA VAL A 20 -36.74 -16.28 -13.89
C VAL A 20 -36.11 -17.60 -13.47
N SER A 21 -35.72 -18.41 -14.46
CA SER A 21 -35.02 -19.67 -14.27
C SER A 21 -33.63 -19.46 -13.68
N ARG A 22 -33.23 -20.34 -12.76
CA ARG A 22 -31.84 -20.44 -12.27
C ARG A 22 -30.96 -20.99 -13.40
N GLY A 23 -30.36 -20.10 -14.17
CA GLY A 23 -29.21 -20.39 -15.01
C GLY A 23 -27.94 -20.30 -14.19
N ALA A 24 -27.18 -21.40 -14.11
CA ALA A 24 -25.85 -21.43 -13.52
C ALA A 24 -24.92 -20.48 -14.29
N VAL A 25 -24.27 -19.56 -13.56
CA VAL A 25 -23.17 -18.74 -14.09
C VAL A 25 -21.89 -19.58 -13.96
N PRO A 26 -21.09 -19.76 -15.03
CA PRO A 26 -19.83 -20.46 -14.88
C PRO A 26 -18.86 -19.58 -14.10
N ALA A 27 -18.29 -20.16 -13.05
CA ALA A 27 -17.21 -19.58 -12.26
C ALA A 27 -15.89 -19.69 -13.05
N GLU A 28 -15.71 -18.85 -14.06
CA GLU A 28 -14.44 -18.70 -14.77
C GLU A 28 -14.03 -17.22 -14.76
N GLY A 29 -13.50 -16.78 -13.62
CA GLY A 29 -12.94 -15.44 -13.46
C GLY A 29 -11.85 -15.34 -12.39
N GLY A 30 -11.70 -16.34 -11.52
CA GLY A 30 -10.71 -16.33 -10.44
C GLY A 30 -9.29 -16.69 -10.89
N ALA A 31 -9.14 -17.74 -11.71
CA ALA A 31 -7.82 -18.29 -12.07
C ALA A 31 -7.03 -17.40 -13.05
N ALA A 32 -7.70 -16.78 -14.02
CA ALA A 32 -7.03 -15.89 -15.00
C ALA A 32 -6.55 -14.57 -14.38
N ALA A 33 -7.24 -14.07 -13.34
CA ALA A 33 -6.87 -12.84 -12.65
C ALA A 33 -5.66 -13.03 -11.73
N ALA A 34 -5.53 -14.19 -11.08
CA ALA A 34 -4.42 -14.47 -10.19
C ALA A 34 -3.09 -14.70 -10.94
N ALA A 35 -3.15 -15.28 -12.15
CA ALA A 35 -2.01 -15.36 -13.06
C ALA A 35 -1.46 -13.99 -13.50
N ALA A 36 -2.28 -12.92 -13.50
CA ALA A 36 -1.90 -11.62 -14.05
C ALA A 36 -0.79 -10.91 -13.25
N ASN A 37 -0.66 -11.18 -11.95
CA ASN A 37 0.30 -10.49 -11.07
C ASN A 37 1.39 -11.37 -10.46
N SER A 38 1.36 -12.68 -10.74
CA SER A 38 2.41 -13.60 -10.29
C SER A 38 3.78 -13.17 -10.82
N ARG A 39 4.82 -13.37 -10.00
CA ARG A 39 6.19 -12.99 -10.33
C ARG A 39 7.15 -14.13 -10.08
N TRP A 40 7.53 -14.78 -11.16
CA TRP A 40 8.49 -15.87 -11.15
C TRP A 40 9.87 -15.40 -10.63
N PRO A 41 10.51 -16.14 -9.71
CA PRO A 41 11.85 -15.83 -9.23
C PRO A 41 12.89 -15.93 -10.34
N ARG A 42 13.82 -14.98 -10.40
CA ARG A 42 14.78 -14.88 -11.51
C ARG A 42 15.91 -15.91 -11.45
N THR A 43 16.24 -16.39 -10.25
CA THR A 43 17.32 -17.34 -9.97
C THR A 43 16.94 -18.23 -8.80
N ASP A 44 17.68 -19.31 -8.55
CA ASP A 44 17.44 -20.15 -7.36
C ASP A 44 17.75 -19.41 -6.05
N MET A 45 18.72 -18.48 -6.06
CA MET A 45 19.00 -17.61 -4.90
C MET A 45 17.83 -16.68 -4.63
N ASP A 46 17.28 -16.07 -5.68
CA ASP A 46 16.07 -15.24 -5.61
C ASP A 46 14.87 -16.05 -5.13
N PHE A 47 14.70 -17.29 -5.63
CA PHE A 47 13.63 -18.18 -5.20
C PHE A 47 13.75 -18.51 -3.71
N ARG A 48 14.94 -18.86 -3.22
CA ARG A 48 15.17 -19.12 -1.79
C ARG A 48 14.83 -17.90 -0.94
N ALA A 49 15.27 -16.70 -1.36
CA ALA A 49 15.00 -15.46 -0.63
C ALA A 49 13.50 -15.14 -0.57
N TRP A 50 12.80 -15.25 -1.71
CA TRP A 50 11.35 -15.07 -1.75
C TRP A 50 10.58 -16.11 -0.96
N LEU A 51 11.01 -17.37 -1.01
CA LEU A 51 10.39 -18.45 -0.24
C LEU A 51 10.55 -18.23 1.27
N GLN A 52 11.72 -17.76 1.71
CA GLN A 52 11.93 -17.35 3.10
C GLN A 52 11.01 -16.17 3.46
N ASN A 53 10.98 -15.12 2.64
CA ASN A 53 10.13 -13.94 2.85
C ASN A 53 8.65 -14.32 3.01
N MET A 54 8.14 -15.15 2.10
CA MET A 54 6.74 -15.56 2.08
C MET A 54 6.39 -16.51 3.22
N VAL A 55 7.17 -17.57 3.44
CA VAL A 55 6.77 -18.65 4.37
C VAL A 55 7.21 -18.35 5.79
N VAL A 56 8.45 -17.91 6.01
CA VAL A 56 8.96 -17.67 7.36
C VAL A 56 8.33 -16.40 7.94
N TYR A 57 8.34 -15.30 7.19
CA TYR A 57 7.90 -14.00 7.71
C TYR A 57 6.42 -13.71 7.48
N HIS A 58 5.92 -13.88 6.26
CA HIS A 58 4.52 -13.59 5.94
C HIS A 58 3.57 -14.77 6.14
N GLN A 59 4.09 -15.95 6.51
CA GLN A 59 3.32 -17.18 6.74
C GLN A 59 2.38 -17.55 5.58
N PHE A 60 2.89 -17.49 4.35
CA PHE A 60 2.17 -17.94 3.17
C PHE A 60 2.04 -19.47 3.19
N THR A 61 0.89 -19.99 2.78
CA THR A 61 0.75 -21.40 2.42
C THR A 61 1.47 -21.69 1.10
N PRO A 62 1.78 -22.95 0.78
CA PRO A 62 2.33 -23.32 -0.53
C PRO A 62 1.49 -22.84 -1.71
N GLU A 63 0.17 -22.80 -1.57
CA GLU A 63 -0.78 -22.31 -2.57
C GLU A 63 -0.66 -20.79 -2.73
N GLU A 64 -0.54 -20.04 -1.64
CA GLU A 64 -0.33 -18.58 -1.73
C GLU A 64 1.04 -18.23 -2.32
N VAL A 65 2.07 -19.05 -2.07
CA VAL A 65 3.36 -18.93 -2.76
C VAL A 65 3.19 -19.18 -4.26
N HIS A 66 2.39 -20.18 -4.65
CA HIS A 66 2.05 -20.43 -6.05
C HIS A 66 1.35 -19.21 -6.66
N GLU A 67 0.34 -18.63 -6.01
CA GLU A 67 -0.35 -17.44 -6.52
C GLU A 67 0.60 -16.23 -6.66
N ALA A 68 1.52 -16.04 -5.71
CA ALA A 68 2.46 -14.93 -5.76
C ALA A 68 3.56 -15.10 -6.82
N THR A 69 3.93 -16.33 -7.18
CA THR A 69 5.14 -16.62 -7.97
C THR A 69 4.90 -17.36 -9.28
N GLY A 70 3.78 -18.06 -9.42
CA GLY A 70 3.50 -19.03 -10.47
C GLY A 70 4.25 -20.35 -10.32
N VAL A 71 5.08 -20.53 -9.29
CA VAL A 71 5.88 -21.75 -9.11
C VAL A 71 4.97 -22.91 -8.67
N GLU A 72 5.14 -24.08 -9.29
CA GLU A 72 4.38 -25.28 -8.94
C GLU A 72 4.50 -25.66 -7.46
N VAL A 73 3.37 -26.02 -6.85
CA VAL A 73 3.28 -26.38 -5.42
C VAL A 73 4.23 -27.52 -5.06
N ALA A 74 4.40 -28.52 -5.92
CA ALA A 74 5.33 -29.62 -5.70
C ALA A 74 6.80 -29.15 -5.57
N ARG A 75 7.21 -28.17 -6.39
CA ARG A 75 8.55 -27.56 -6.31
C ARG A 75 8.70 -26.74 -5.03
N ILE A 76 7.65 -26.01 -4.64
CA ILE A 76 7.63 -25.23 -3.39
C ILE A 76 7.82 -26.17 -2.18
N LEU A 77 7.03 -27.24 -2.08
CA LEU A 77 7.12 -28.22 -0.99
C LEU A 77 8.50 -28.89 -0.93
N SER A 78 9.08 -29.22 -2.08
CA SER A 78 10.44 -29.77 -2.15
C SER A 78 11.47 -28.77 -1.62
N ALA A 79 11.40 -27.50 -2.07
CA ALA A 79 12.31 -26.45 -1.65
C ALA A 79 12.20 -26.13 -0.15
N LEU A 80 10.99 -26.13 0.42
CA LEU A 80 10.80 -25.94 1.87
C LEU A 80 11.51 -27.00 2.70
N LYS A 81 11.47 -28.28 2.26
CA LYS A 81 12.21 -29.37 2.91
C LYS A 81 13.72 -29.18 2.79
N VAL A 82 14.21 -28.85 1.58
CA VAL A 82 15.64 -28.65 1.32
C VAL A 82 16.22 -27.50 2.14
N TYR A 83 15.53 -26.36 2.19
CA TYR A 83 15.98 -25.18 2.92
C TYR A 83 15.62 -25.20 4.41
N ARG A 84 14.80 -26.17 4.84
CA ARG A 84 14.30 -26.31 6.21
C ARG A 84 13.55 -25.07 6.70
N PHE A 85 12.82 -24.41 5.81
CA PHE A 85 11.96 -23.28 6.18
C PHE A 85 10.66 -23.81 6.77
N GLN A 86 10.26 -23.21 7.89
CA GLN A 86 9.03 -23.50 8.60
C GLN A 86 8.25 -22.20 8.80
N PRO A 87 6.91 -22.20 8.65
CA PRO A 87 6.10 -21.02 8.90
C PRO A 87 6.27 -20.48 10.33
N GLY A 88 6.48 -19.17 10.48
CA GLY A 88 6.58 -18.50 11.78
C GLY A 88 7.82 -18.84 12.61
N VAL A 89 8.75 -19.65 12.09
CA VAL A 89 10.02 -19.94 12.78
C VAL A 89 11.06 -18.93 12.32
N HIS A 90 11.02 -17.75 12.94
CA HIS A 90 11.87 -16.62 12.58
C HIS A 90 13.31 -16.81 13.07
N PRO A 91 14.32 -16.34 12.32
CA PRO A 91 15.68 -16.22 12.83
C PRO A 91 15.72 -15.24 14.02
N PRO A 92 16.51 -15.51 15.08
CA PRO A 92 16.63 -14.61 16.21
C PRO A 92 17.19 -13.25 15.77
N ARG A 93 16.73 -12.19 16.44
CA ARG A 93 17.14 -10.81 16.17
C ARG A 93 17.73 -10.19 17.43
N ALA A 94 18.73 -9.34 17.26
CA ALA A 94 19.30 -8.58 18.37
C ALA A 94 18.31 -7.54 18.90
N GLU A 95 18.39 -7.20 20.18
CA GLU A 95 17.50 -6.23 20.83
C GLU A 95 17.63 -4.80 20.24
N ASP A 96 18.83 -4.47 19.76
CA ASP A 96 19.16 -3.21 19.09
C ASP A 96 19.01 -3.27 17.56
N ALA A 97 18.48 -4.39 17.03
CA ALA A 97 18.28 -4.52 15.59
C ALA A 97 17.28 -3.45 15.08
N PRO A 98 17.48 -2.91 13.86
CA PRO A 98 16.48 -2.08 13.20
C PRO A 98 15.11 -2.76 13.11
N LEU A 99 14.02 -2.05 12.86
CA LEU A 99 12.73 -2.67 12.54
C LEU A 99 12.89 -3.63 11.34
N LEU A 100 12.20 -4.78 11.39
CA LEU A 100 12.21 -5.70 10.26
C LEU A 100 11.35 -5.12 9.14
N VAL A 101 11.95 -4.96 7.97
CA VAL A 101 11.29 -4.50 6.74
C VAL A 101 11.60 -5.50 5.64
N LEU A 102 10.58 -5.90 4.89
CA LEU A 102 10.73 -6.81 3.74
C LEU A 102 9.86 -6.33 2.58
N PRO A 103 10.25 -6.58 1.32
CA PRO A 103 9.35 -6.39 0.18
C PRO A 103 8.06 -7.19 0.36
N TYR A 104 6.91 -6.53 0.19
CA TYR A 104 5.63 -7.23 0.27
C TYR A 104 5.54 -8.26 -0.86
N PRO A 105 5.22 -9.54 -0.61
CA PRO A 105 5.33 -10.58 -1.63
C PRO A 105 4.41 -10.45 -2.84
N GLY A 106 3.27 -9.76 -2.70
CA GLY A 106 2.16 -9.87 -3.64
C GLY A 106 1.37 -11.17 -3.42
N GLY A 107 0.52 -11.56 -4.37
CA GLY A 107 -0.38 -12.73 -4.26
C GLY A 107 -1.55 -12.51 -3.30
N ARG A 108 -1.29 -12.01 -2.09
CA ARG A 108 -2.33 -11.53 -1.17
C ARG A 108 -2.73 -10.11 -1.49
N HIS A 109 -4.03 -9.84 -1.47
CA HIS A 109 -4.53 -8.46 -1.51
C HIS A 109 -4.14 -7.73 -0.20
N PRO A 110 -3.47 -6.56 -0.25
CA PRO A 110 -2.98 -5.87 0.95
C PRO A 110 -4.11 -5.14 1.71
N ARG A 111 -5.22 -4.82 1.03
CA ARG A 111 -6.45 -4.34 1.67
C ARG A 111 -7.35 -5.49 2.11
N ILE A 112 -8.12 -5.26 3.17
CA ILE A 112 -9.15 -6.18 3.67
C ILE A 112 -10.55 -5.90 3.10
N GLY A 113 -10.84 -4.66 2.73
CA GLY A 113 -12.06 -4.27 2.01
C GLY A 113 -11.77 -3.29 0.88
N PHE A 114 -12.82 -2.84 0.18
CA PHE A 114 -12.71 -1.97 -1.01
C PHE A 114 -11.67 -2.50 -2.01
N LEU A 115 -11.80 -3.79 -2.33
CA LEU A 115 -10.85 -4.55 -3.15
C LEU A 115 -10.97 -4.13 -4.62
N GLU A 116 -12.18 -3.82 -5.07
CA GLU A 116 -12.48 -3.24 -6.37
C GLU A 116 -11.79 -1.89 -6.59
N GLY A 117 -11.49 -1.19 -5.50
CA GLY A 117 -10.75 0.06 -5.52
C GLY A 117 -9.23 -0.08 -5.66
N ALA A 118 -8.71 -1.32 -5.76
CA ALA A 118 -7.30 -1.64 -6.01
C ALA A 118 -7.12 -3.04 -6.63
N VAL A 119 -7.68 -3.23 -7.83
CA VAL A 119 -7.51 -4.49 -8.57
C VAL A 119 -6.04 -4.69 -8.92
N ASN A 120 -5.54 -5.92 -8.83
CA ASN A 120 -4.17 -6.28 -9.20
C ASN A 120 -3.09 -5.35 -8.57
N PRO A 121 -3.00 -5.27 -7.24
CA PRO A 121 -2.03 -4.40 -6.57
C PRO A 121 -0.59 -4.79 -6.92
N GLN A 122 0.20 -3.80 -7.34
CA GLN A 122 1.60 -3.96 -7.70
C GLN A 122 2.44 -4.07 -6.41
N ARG A 123 3.36 -5.05 -6.33
CA ARG A 123 4.20 -5.23 -5.13
C ARG A 123 5.41 -4.29 -5.06
N GLU A 124 5.80 -3.69 -6.17
CA GLU A 124 7.06 -2.98 -6.34
C GLU A 124 7.17 -1.61 -5.66
N THR A 125 6.06 -1.10 -5.15
CA THR A 125 6.00 0.10 -4.30
C THR A 125 5.69 -0.23 -2.85
N LYS A 126 5.63 -1.53 -2.52
CA LYS A 126 5.13 -2.00 -1.23
C LYS A 126 6.21 -2.67 -0.39
N LEU A 127 6.26 -2.29 0.87
CA LEU A 127 7.08 -2.92 1.90
C LEU A 127 6.18 -3.33 3.06
N SER A 128 6.48 -4.46 3.67
CA SER A 128 5.95 -4.86 4.97
C SER A 128 6.87 -4.37 6.05
N VAL A 129 6.34 -3.64 7.02
CA VAL A 129 7.05 -3.23 8.24
C VAL A 129 6.47 -4.00 9.41
N PHE A 130 7.28 -4.88 10.00
CA PHE A 130 6.85 -5.78 11.06
C PHE A 130 6.82 -5.08 12.42
N ALA A 131 5.84 -5.44 13.23
CA ALA A 131 5.67 -4.91 14.57
C ALA A 131 6.80 -5.40 15.50
N PRO A 132 7.28 -4.58 16.44
CA PRO A 132 8.35 -5.00 17.36
C PRO A 132 7.85 -5.96 18.45
N TRP A 133 6.54 -6.07 18.67
CA TRP A 133 5.93 -6.91 19.72
C TRP A 133 5.30 -8.21 19.20
N ASP A 134 5.26 -8.41 17.89
CA ASP A 134 4.73 -9.62 17.25
C ASP A 134 5.41 -9.79 15.89
N GLU A 135 6.21 -10.85 15.78
CA GLU A 135 7.03 -11.15 14.61
C GLU A 135 6.22 -11.53 13.36
N SER A 136 4.92 -11.77 13.52
CA SER A 136 4.00 -12.13 12.44
C SER A 136 3.09 -10.98 11.98
N SER A 137 2.97 -9.93 12.79
CA SER A 137 2.14 -8.76 12.47
C SER A 137 2.94 -7.71 11.71
N TYR A 138 2.34 -7.17 10.64
CA TYR A 138 2.99 -6.16 9.81
C TYR A 138 2.00 -5.18 9.19
N VAL A 139 2.53 -3.99 8.93
CA VAL A 139 1.87 -2.95 8.14
C VAL A 139 2.41 -2.99 6.71
N VAL A 140 1.53 -3.00 5.71
CA VAL A 140 1.96 -2.87 4.31
C VAL A 140 1.92 -1.40 3.92
N ILE A 141 3.07 -0.78 3.73
CA ILE A 141 3.18 0.58 3.19
C ILE A 141 3.20 0.55 1.67
N ASP A 142 2.60 1.55 1.03
CA ASP A 142 2.57 1.76 -0.43
C ASP A 142 3.08 3.18 -0.75
N VAL A 143 4.30 3.26 -1.25
CA VAL A 143 5.11 4.49 -1.24
C VAL A 143 5.76 4.77 -2.60
N PRO A 144 5.08 5.49 -3.51
CA PRO A 144 3.71 6.01 -3.39
C PRO A 144 2.64 5.03 -3.93
N GLU A 145 1.42 5.13 -3.39
CA GLU A 145 0.24 4.46 -3.96
C GLU A 145 -0.23 5.16 -5.25
N ALA A 146 -0.29 6.50 -5.24
CA ALA A 146 -0.70 7.29 -6.39
C ALA A 146 0.11 8.58 -6.51
N LEU A 147 0.33 9.02 -7.75
CA LEU A 147 0.99 10.29 -8.07
C LEU A 147 0.12 11.08 -9.06
N TRP A 148 -0.14 12.33 -8.72
CA TRP A 148 -0.91 13.27 -9.52
C TRP A 148 -0.06 14.50 -9.84
N SER A 149 -0.33 15.13 -10.97
CA SER A 149 0.14 16.48 -11.31
C SER A 149 -0.94 17.24 -12.08
N ASN A 150 -0.61 18.42 -12.56
CA ASN A 150 -1.40 19.16 -13.54
C ASN A 150 -1.68 18.40 -14.85
N LEU A 151 -0.96 17.30 -15.11
CA LEU A 151 -1.23 16.40 -16.24
C LEU A 151 -2.36 15.39 -15.92
N GLY A 152 -2.73 15.22 -14.64
CA GLY A 152 -3.66 14.21 -14.15
C GLY A 152 -2.98 13.12 -13.32
N LEU A 153 -3.60 11.94 -13.24
CA LEU A 153 -3.06 10.76 -12.55
C LEU A 153 -1.89 10.16 -13.36
N THR A 154 -0.67 10.43 -12.93
CA THR A 154 0.56 10.01 -13.63
C THR A 154 1.06 8.64 -13.18
N TYR A 155 0.68 8.16 -11.99
CA TYR A 155 0.99 6.79 -11.57
C TYR A 155 -0.03 6.29 -10.55
N LEU A 156 -0.32 4.98 -10.61
CA LEU A 156 -1.15 4.26 -9.65
C LEU A 156 -0.57 2.86 -9.45
N ALA A 157 -0.41 2.44 -8.20
CA ALA A 157 0.20 1.18 -7.79
C ALA A 157 -0.76 -0.03 -7.87
N HIS A 158 -1.87 0.12 -8.59
CA HIS A 158 -2.92 -0.88 -8.83
C HIS A 158 -3.79 -0.44 -10.02
N THR A 159 -4.71 -1.30 -10.42
CA THR A 159 -5.71 -1.04 -11.45
C THR A 159 -7.03 -0.63 -10.81
N HIS A 160 -7.51 0.57 -11.13
CA HIS A 160 -8.86 1.02 -10.76
C HIS A 160 -9.22 2.27 -11.58
N VAL A 161 -8.37 3.30 -11.49
CA VAL A 161 -8.54 4.57 -12.21
C VAL A 161 -7.51 4.66 -13.35
N PRO A 162 -7.93 4.97 -14.60
CA PRO A 162 -7.00 5.07 -15.72
C PRO A 162 -5.95 6.17 -15.52
N THR A 163 -4.68 5.77 -15.50
CA THR A 163 -3.53 6.68 -15.53
C THR A 163 -3.32 7.25 -16.94
N LEU A 164 -2.42 8.23 -17.10
CA LEU A 164 -1.98 8.69 -18.42
C LEU A 164 -1.50 7.55 -19.33
N TRP A 165 -0.82 6.57 -18.76
CA TRP A 165 -0.22 5.45 -19.51
C TRP A 165 -1.26 4.42 -19.91
N THR A 166 -2.18 4.11 -19.00
CA THR A 166 -3.31 3.23 -19.31
C THR A 166 -4.16 3.80 -20.44
N LYS A 167 -4.44 5.11 -20.41
CA LYS A 167 -5.17 5.80 -21.50
C LYS A 167 -4.41 5.77 -22.83
N ALA A 168 -3.08 5.79 -22.79
CA ALA A 168 -2.21 5.66 -23.96
C ALA A 168 -1.92 4.20 -24.36
N ASN A 169 -2.54 3.21 -23.70
CA ASN A 169 -2.28 1.79 -23.90
C ASN A 169 -0.78 1.42 -23.74
N ILE A 170 -0.09 2.06 -22.79
CA ILE A 170 1.30 1.80 -22.44
C ILE A 170 1.36 0.99 -21.15
N GLU A 171 1.92 -0.21 -21.23
CA GLU A 171 2.24 -1.01 -20.06
C GLU A 171 3.56 -0.54 -19.45
N LEU A 172 3.55 -0.28 -18.14
CA LEU A 172 4.77 0.08 -17.41
C LEU A 172 5.53 -1.20 -17.00
N PRO A 173 6.87 -1.22 -17.12
CA PRO A 173 7.64 -2.39 -16.72
C PRO A 173 7.54 -2.64 -15.22
N ARG A 174 7.54 -3.93 -14.84
CA ARG A 174 7.61 -4.38 -13.45
C ARG A 174 8.99 -4.09 -12.87
N LEU A 175 9.02 -3.69 -11.60
CA LEU A 175 10.21 -3.36 -10.82
C LEU A 175 10.30 -4.24 -9.58
N GLU A 176 11.46 -4.30 -8.95
CA GLU A 176 11.62 -4.89 -7.61
C GLU A 176 12.45 -3.95 -6.75
N TRP A 177 12.22 -4.00 -5.44
CA TRP A 177 13.05 -3.27 -4.49
C TRP A 177 14.48 -3.80 -4.52
N ARG A 178 15.44 -2.88 -4.56
CA ARG A 178 16.86 -3.20 -4.37
C ARG A 178 17.18 -3.08 -2.89
N HIS A 179 17.76 -4.13 -2.32
CA HIS A 179 18.26 -4.14 -0.94
C HIS A 179 19.75 -3.79 -0.94
N HIS A 180 20.13 -2.81 -0.13
CA HIS A 180 21.49 -2.33 0.02
C HIS A 180 22.18 -2.95 1.25
N LYS A 181 23.51 -2.94 1.26
CA LYS A 181 24.32 -3.52 2.36
C LYS A 181 24.09 -2.84 3.71
N ASP A 182 23.64 -1.59 3.69
CA ASP A 182 23.29 -0.79 4.87
C ASP A 182 21.87 -1.06 5.39
N GLY A 183 21.16 -2.04 4.81
CA GLY A 183 19.77 -2.39 5.18
C GLY A 183 18.70 -1.54 4.51
N ALA A 184 19.09 -0.55 3.70
CA ALA A 184 18.12 0.30 3.02
C ALA A 184 17.50 -0.40 1.79
N TYR A 185 16.24 -0.08 1.51
CA TYR A 185 15.54 -0.46 0.30
C TYR A 185 15.43 0.73 -0.66
N HIS A 186 15.62 0.48 -1.95
CA HIS A 186 15.50 1.50 -2.98
C HIS A 186 14.77 1.00 -4.23
N VAL A 187 13.83 1.78 -4.74
CA VAL A 187 13.18 1.56 -6.04
C VAL A 187 13.10 2.88 -6.79
N GLU A 188 13.27 2.83 -8.10
CA GLU A 188 13.11 4.00 -8.98
C GLU A 188 12.24 3.63 -10.16
N ARG A 189 11.22 4.45 -10.41
CA ARG A 189 10.35 4.35 -11.57
C ARG A 189 10.55 5.56 -12.47
N LYS A 190 10.90 5.30 -13.73
CA LYS A 190 10.87 6.29 -14.81
C LYS A 190 9.59 6.09 -15.62
N LEU A 191 8.84 7.16 -15.81
CA LEU A 191 7.62 7.19 -16.60
C LEU A 191 7.94 7.58 -18.05
N PRO A 192 7.09 7.20 -19.03
CA PRO A 192 7.35 7.42 -20.45
C PRO A 192 7.61 8.87 -20.87
N ASN A 193 7.07 9.86 -20.14
CA ASN A 193 7.29 11.28 -20.41
C ASN A 193 8.53 11.88 -19.72
N GLY A 194 9.38 11.06 -19.09
CA GLY A 194 10.59 11.51 -18.42
C GLY A 194 10.41 11.87 -16.94
N ILE A 195 9.18 11.91 -16.40
CA ILE A 195 8.99 12.01 -14.95
C ILE A 195 9.60 10.78 -14.28
N ALA A 196 10.41 10.98 -13.25
CA ALA A 196 10.93 9.88 -12.45
C ALA A 196 10.59 10.09 -10.98
N PHE A 197 10.33 9.00 -10.26
CA PHE A 197 10.29 9.02 -8.81
C PHE A 197 11.09 7.87 -8.23
N ALA A 198 11.78 8.14 -7.13
CA ALA A 198 12.60 7.18 -6.41
C ALA A 198 12.20 7.17 -4.94
N THR A 199 12.01 5.97 -4.39
CA THR A 199 11.71 5.78 -2.97
C THR A 199 12.90 5.11 -2.30
N LYS A 200 13.34 5.66 -1.18
CA LYS A 200 14.30 5.05 -0.25
C LYS A 200 13.61 4.77 1.08
N ALA A 201 13.75 3.54 1.60
CA ALA A 201 13.31 3.16 2.94
C ALA A 201 14.52 2.73 3.77
N ILE A 202 14.65 3.29 4.96
CA ILE A 202 15.79 3.08 5.86
C ILE A 202 15.24 2.61 7.20
N PRO A 203 15.29 1.29 7.48
CA PRO A 203 14.95 0.77 8.79
C PRO A 203 15.95 1.27 9.84
N THR A 204 15.44 1.77 10.96
CA THR A 204 16.17 2.07 12.20
C THR A 204 15.50 1.33 13.35
N GLN A 205 16.09 1.36 14.54
CA GLN A 205 15.52 0.68 15.71
C GLN A 205 14.12 1.22 16.08
N ASP A 206 13.91 2.53 15.91
CA ASP A 206 12.70 3.24 16.35
C ASP A 206 11.68 3.51 15.23
N ALA A 207 12.07 3.35 13.97
CA ALA A 207 11.25 3.72 12.81
C ALA A 207 11.73 3.13 11.49
N VAL A 208 10.88 3.26 10.47
CA VAL A 208 11.31 3.22 9.07
C VAL A 208 11.26 4.64 8.54
N ARG A 209 12.44 5.18 8.21
CA ARG A 209 12.59 6.51 7.60
C ARG A 209 12.44 6.37 6.09
N LEU A 210 11.60 7.21 5.50
CA LEU A 210 11.22 7.12 4.09
C LEU A 210 11.51 8.42 3.38
N GLU A 211 12.03 8.35 2.18
CA GLU A 211 12.25 9.50 1.31
C GLU A 211 11.70 9.18 -0.07
N VAL A 212 10.93 10.11 -0.64
CA VAL A 212 10.53 10.05 -2.06
C VAL A 212 11.06 11.28 -2.75
N LYS A 213 11.88 11.04 -3.77
CA LYS A 213 12.37 12.07 -4.69
C LYS A 213 11.59 12.00 -5.99
N LEU A 214 11.06 13.12 -6.47
CA LEU A 214 10.45 13.27 -7.78
C LEU A 214 11.30 14.18 -8.66
N THR A 215 11.63 13.72 -9.86
CA THR A 215 12.37 14.48 -10.87
C THR A 215 11.46 14.78 -12.05
N ASN A 216 11.34 16.06 -12.41
CA ASN A 216 10.62 16.49 -13.59
C ASN A 216 11.51 16.39 -14.84
N GLY A 217 11.44 15.27 -15.58
CA GLY A 217 12.10 15.15 -16.87
C GLY A 217 11.28 15.63 -18.07
N THR A 218 10.17 16.32 -17.85
CA THR A 218 9.36 16.92 -18.93
C THR A 218 9.91 18.29 -19.34
N THR A 219 9.35 18.87 -20.41
CA THR A 219 9.71 20.20 -20.90
C THR A 219 8.93 21.34 -20.24
N ASN A 220 7.89 21.04 -19.46
CA ASN A 220 7.04 22.04 -18.80
C ASN A 220 7.17 21.95 -17.28
N THR A 221 6.81 23.03 -16.58
CA THR A 221 6.70 23.00 -15.11
C THR A 221 5.59 22.03 -14.70
N LEU A 222 5.90 21.12 -13.77
CA LEU A 222 4.90 20.29 -13.13
C LEU A 222 4.36 21.02 -11.91
N THR A 223 3.05 21.13 -11.84
CA THR A 223 2.35 21.75 -10.72
C THR A 223 1.32 20.78 -10.15
N ASP A 224 0.76 21.12 -8.99
CA ASP A 224 -0.24 20.30 -8.30
C ASP A 224 0.20 18.85 -8.02
N LEU A 225 1.47 18.70 -7.63
CA LEU A 225 2.14 17.41 -7.43
C LEU A 225 1.70 16.70 -6.14
N ARG A 226 0.51 16.12 -6.15
CA ARG A 226 -0.09 15.41 -5.00
C ARG A 226 0.32 13.94 -5.02
N VAL A 227 0.63 13.41 -3.83
CA VAL A 227 1.05 12.01 -3.66
C VAL A 227 0.20 11.35 -2.61
N GLN A 228 -0.29 10.14 -2.91
CA GLN A 228 -0.99 9.33 -1.94
C GLN A 228 -0.01 8.32 -1.33
N MET A 229 0.09 8.32 0.00
CA MET A 229 0.96 7.43 0.78
C MET A 229 0.09 6.60 1.71
N CYS A 230 0.04 5.29 1.48
CA CYS A 230 -0.89 4.40 2.17
C CYS A 230 -0.15 3.47 3.12
N ALA A 231 -0.61 3.35 4.36
CA ALA A 231 -0.18 2.29 5.27
C ALA A 231 -1.38 1.39 5.60
N MET A 232 -1.42 0.17 5.06
CA MET A 232 -2.53 -0.78 5.16
C MET A 232 -2.36 -1.74 6.33
N LEU A 233 -3.40 -1.88 7.15
CA LEU A 233 -3.36 -2.59 8.44
C LEU A 233 -3.95 -4.01 8.41
N LYS A 234 -4.19 -4.60 7.22
CA LYS A 234 -4.79 -5.95 7.12
C LYS A 234 -3.96 -7.01 7.85
N GLY A 235 -2.64 -6.96 7.70
CA GLY A 235 -1.70 -7.92 8.32
C GLY A 235 -1.27 -7.55 9.73
N MET A 236 -1.90 -6.55 10.35
CA MET A 236 -1.54 -6.06 11.67
C MET A 236 -2.61 -6.50 12.68
N GLU A 237 -2.31 -7.55 13.45
CA GLU A 237 -3.26 -8.14 14.40
C GLU A 237 -3.69 -7.12 15.46
N GLY A 238 -5.01 -7.02 15.70
CA GLY A 238 -5.59 -6.02 16.60
C GLY A 238 -5.74 -4.60 16.02
N PHE A 239 -5.32 -4.35 14.77
CA PHE A 239 -5.43 -3.03 14.11
C PHE A 239 -6.27 -3.04 12.81
N ASN A 240 -6.72 -4.23 12.37
CA ASN A 240 -7.37 -4.46 11.08
C ASN A 240 -8.89 -4.15 11.05
N GLN A 241 -9.42 -3.53 12.11
CA GLN A 241 -10.83 -3.12 12.22
C GLN A 241 -11.17 -2.07 11.14
N GLN A 242 -12.24 -2.30 10.37
CA GLN A 242 -12.70 -1.39 9.30
C GLN A 242 -13.42 -0.14 9.84
N THR A 243 -12.74 0.64 10.67
CA THR A 243 -13.26 1.83 11.36
C THR A 243 -12.22 2.95 11.41
N ASN A 244 -12.65 4.19 11.63
CA ASN A 244 -11.78 5.31 11.96
C ASN A 244 -11.84 5.71 13.45
N ALA A 245 -12.67 5.05 14.26
CA ALA A 245 -12.82 5.36 15.68
C ALA A 245 -11.57 5.08 16.52
N ASN A 246 -10.66 4.24 16.01
CA ASN A 246 -9.36 3.93 16.60
C ASN A 246 -8.22 4.77 16.02
N LYS A 247 -8.52 5.85 15.30
CA LYS A 247 -7.51 6.68 14.62
C LYS A 247 -7.47 8.10 15.16
N VAL A 248 -6.26 8.67 15.13
CA VAL A 248 -6.00 10.10 15.33
C VAL A 248 -5.52 10.67 14.00
N PHE A 249 -6.14 11.76 13.56
CA PHE A 249 -5.77 12.49 12.34
C PHE A 249 -5.31 13.89 12.72
N GLY A 250 -4.10 14.28 12.34
CA GLY A 250 -3.59 15.62 12.59
C GLY A 250 -2.22 15.77 11.96
N LYS A 251 -2.08 16.72 11.03
CA LYS A 251 -0.84 16.88 10.25
C LYS A 251 0.39 17.04 11.15
N PRO A 252 1.51 16.37 10.83
CA PRO A 252 1.73 15.46 9.70
C PRO A 252 1.32 14.00 9.95
N PHE A 253 0.64 13.70 11.03
CA PHE A 253 0.39 12.34 11.50
C PHE A 253 -0.97 11.78 11.13
N VAL A 254 -0.98 10.48 10.90
CA VAL A 254 -2.12 9.61 11.16
C VAL A 254 -1.64 8.47 12.04
N ALA A 255 -2.32 8.25 13.16
CA ALA A 255 -2.01 7.15 14.08
C ALA A 255 -3.23 6.25 14.27
N CYS A 256 -3.00 4.95 14.41
CA CYS A 256 -4.02 3.95 14.71
C CYS A 256 -3.64 3.22 15.99
N ARG A 257 -4.61 3.00 16.89
CA ARG A 257 -4.42 2.21 18.11
C ARG A 257 -4.98 0.80 17.98
N ASN A 258 -4.42 -0.13 18.74
CA ASN A 258 -5.08 -1.40 19.04
C ASN A 258 -6.34 -1.18 19.89
N GLU A 259 -7.13 -2.23 20.06
CA GLU A 259 -8.38 -2.21 20.83
C GLU A 259 -8.18 -1.66 22.25
N GLU A 260 -7.13 -2.10 22.94
CA GLU A 260 -6.81 -1.69 24.31
C GLU A 260 -6.27 -0.25 24.43
N GLY A 261 -5.89 0.39 23.31
CA GLY A 261 -5.30 1.73 23.30
C GLY A 261 -3.90 1.81 23.92
N THR A 262 -3.17 0.69 23.92
CA THR A 262 -1.82 0.55 24.50
C THR A 262 -0.73 0.42 23.46
N ARG A 263 -1.07 0.21 22.19
CA ARG A 263 -0.14 0.05 21.07
C ARG A 263 -0.61 0.86 19.89
N TRP A 264 0.33 1.45 19.17
CA TRP A 264 0.05 2.39 18.09
C TRP A 264 0.91 2.14 16.87
N VAL A 265 0.31 2.30 15.70
CA VAL A 265 1.00 2.48 14.41
C VAL A 265 0.92 3.95 14.06
N ILE A 266 2.06 4.61 13.83
CA ILE A 266 2.14 6.04 13.55
C ILE A 266 2.73 6.21 12.14
N TRP A 267 2.02 6.94 11.29
CA TRP A 267 2.39 7.25 9.91
C TRP A 267 2.48 8.75 9.70
N ALA A 268 3.59 9.23 9.17
CA ALA A 268 3.82 10.66 8.97
C ALA A 268 4.56 10.95 7.67
N TRP A 269 4.22 12.06 7.03
CA TRP A 269 4.94 12.62 5.88
C TRP A 269 4.97 14.13 5.95
N GLU A 270 6.10 14.73 5.58
CA GLU A 270 6.25 16.17 5.45
C GLU A 270 6.81 16.57 4.07
N PRO A 271 6.27 17.65 3.47
CA PRO A 271 5.10 18.43 3.90
C PRO A 271 3.78 17.66 3.80
N CYS A 272 2.91 17.69 4.82
CA CYS A 272 1.61 17.00 4.81
C CYS A 272 0.48 17.82 4.15
N HIS A 273 -0.03 17.38 3.00
CA HIS A 273 -1.19 17.99 2.36
C HIS A 273 -2.51 17.51 2.97
N ARG A 274 -2.63 16.22 3.28
CA ARG A 274 -3.86 15.64 3.81
C ARG A 274 -3.58 14.45 4.74
N ALA A 275 -4.18 14.49 5.94
CA ALA A 275 -4.21 13.37 6.88
C ALA A 275 -5.61 12.77 6.91
N TRP A 276 -5.78 11.50 6.53
CA TRP A 276 -7.09 10.85 6.44
C TRP A 276 -7.02 9.31 6.49
N GLY A 277 -8.17 8.64 6.46
CA GLY A 277 -8.29 7.19 6.41
C GLY A 277 -9.66 6.78 5.87
N ASN A 278 -9.76 5.57 5.33
CA ASN A 278 -10.98 5.06 4.69
C ASN A 278 -11.56 3.89 5.50
N PRO A 279 -12.69 3.97 6.22
CA PRO A 279 -13.09 2.86 7.10
C PRO A 279 -13.09 1.45 6.47
N PRO A 280 -13.60 1.22 5.23
CA PRO A 280 -13.52 -0.08 4.55
C PRO A 280 -12.09 -0.56 4.23
N VAL A 281 -11.11 0.34 4.15
CA VAL A 281 -9.69 0.04 4.02
C VAL A 281 -9.03 0.70 5.21
N PRO A 282 -8.82 0.03 6.36
CA PRO A 282 -8.42 0.71 7.59
C PRO A 282 -6.98 1.25 7.57
N CYS A 283 -6.47 1.62 6.40
CA CYS A 283 -5.25 2.30 6.14
C CYS A 283 -5.17 3.71 6.74
N LEU A 284 -3.93 4.16 6.83
CA LEU A 284 -3.53 5.48 7.27
C LEU A 284 -2.96 6.24 6.08
N HIS A 285 -3.45 7.45 5.87
CA HIS A 285 -2.97 8.35 4.82
C HIS A 285 -2.44 9.63 5.43
N SER A 286 -1.12 9.82 5.35
CA SER A 286 -0.49 11.12 5.47
C SER A 286 0.10 11.46 4.11
N ASP A 287 -0.68 12.16 3.31
CA ASP A 287 -0.41 12.38 1.89
C ASP A 287 0.34 13.70 1.72
N PRO A 288 1.59 13.69 1.20
CA PRO A 288 2.31 14.91 0.93
C PRO A 288 1.92 15.54 -0.41
N LYS A 289 2.30 16.80 -0.58
CA LYS A 289 2.28 17.49 -1.88
C LYS A 289 3.67 18.08 -2.14
N PHE A 290 4.31 17.66 -3.23
CA PHE A 290 5.58 18.26 -3.64
C PHE A 290 5.33 19.73 -4.03
N PRO A 291 6.31 20.63 -3.79
CA PRO A 291 6.34 21.92 -4.46
C PRO A 291 6.36 21.76 -5.98
N ASP A 292 5.91 22.78 -6.71
CA ASP A 292 6.01 22.81 -8.17
C ASP A 292 7.47 22.60 -8.62
N ALA A 293 7.66 21.81 -9.69
CA ALA A 293 8.96 21.40 -10.18
C ALA A 293 9.18 21.88 -11.61
N LYS A 294 10.19 22.73 -11.83
CA LYS A 294 10.61 23.16 -13.18
C LYS A 294 11.22 21.99 -13.97
N PRO A 295 11.33 22.09 -15.31
CA PRO A 295 12.08 21.11 -16.11
C PRO A 295 13.48 20.85 -15.56
N GLY A 296 13.83 19.57 -15.40
CA GLY A 296 15.10 19.10 -14.83
C GLY A 296 15.18 19.14 -13.30
N GLU A 297 14.22 19.76 -12.62
CA GLU A 297 14.26 19.92 -11.17
C GLU A 297 13.86 18.63 -10.44
N SER A 298 14.43 18.44 -9.26
CA SER A 298 14.02 17.40 -8.32
C SER A 298 13.43 17.98 -7.04
N LYS A 299 12.39 17.34 -6.52
CA LYS A 299 11.78 17.65 -5.21
C LYS A 299 11.82 16.42 -4.33
N VAL A 300 11.86 16.63 -3.03
CA VAL A 300 11.94 15.57 -2.02
C VAL A 300 10.85 15.78 -0.97
N VAL A 301 10.22 14.69 -0.55
CA VAL A 301 9.39 14.62 0.65
C VAL A 301 9.87 13.46 1.49
N ARG A 302 9.74 13.57 2.82
CA ARG A 302 10.19 12.52 3.74
C ARG A 302 9.05 12.10 4.64
N GLY A 303 9.09 10.83 5.05
CA GLY A 303 8.10 10.23 5.91
C GLY A 303 8.72 9.29 6.93
N ARG A 304 7.87 8.83 7.82
CA ARG A 304 8.22 7.95 8.93
C ARG A 304 7.05 7.00 9.18
N LEU A 305 7.36 5.72 9.34
CA LEU A 305 6.50 4.79 10.06
C LEU A 305 7.18 4.42 11.37
N SER A 306 6.44 4.47 12.47
CA SER A 306 6.93 3.99 13.76
C SER A 306 5.84 3.33 14.57
N PHE A 307 6.27 2.57 15.57
CA PHE A 307 5.39 1.91 16.53
C PHE A 307 5.57 2.53 17.90
N TYR A 308 4.53 2.52 18.72
CA TYR A 308 4.58 3.05 20.07
C TYR A 308 3.77 2.18 21.03
N GLU A 309 4.35 1.83 22.17
CA GLU A 309 3.66 1.18 23.29
C GLU A 309 3.45 2.18 24.43
N GLY A 310 2.18 2.47 24.73
CA GLY A 310 1.77 3.44 25.74
C GLY A 310 0.40 4.05 25.45
N LYS A 311 -0.13 4.79 26.43
CA LYS A 311 -1.44 5.45 26.34
C LYS A 311 -1.36 6.92 25.92
N GLU A 312 -0.19 7.54 26.06
CA GLU A 312 0.02 8.98 25.88
C GLU A 312 0.40 9.35 24.43
N ILE A 313 -0.43 8.97 23.46
CA ILE A 313 -0.15 9.18 22.03
C ILE A 313 0.20 10.64 21.70
N ASN A 314 -0.47 11.62 22.30
CA ASN A 314 -0.19 13.03 22.03
C ASN A 314 1.21 13.46 22.48
N ALA A 315 1.74 12.88 23.55
CA ALA A 315 3.11 13.15 23.97
C ALA A 315 4.12 12.53 23.00
N GLU A 316 3.83 11.32 22.51
CA GLU A 316 4.66 10.66 21.51
C GLU A 316 4.67 11.41 20.18
N LEU A 317 3.51 11.88 19.69
CA LEU A 317 3.46 12.69 18.47
C LEU A 317 4.30 13.96 18.60
N ARG A 318 4.21 14.69 19.73
CA ARG A 318 5.08 15.84 20.01
C ARG A 318 6.56 15.49 20.06
N ARG A 319 6.93 14.31 20.57
CA ARG A 319 8.32 13.84 20.55
C ARG A 319 8.80 13.60 19.12
N ILE A 320 7.99 12.95 18.29
CA ILE A 320 8.31 12.68 16.88
C ILE A 320 8.38 13.98 16.06
N GLU A 321 7.55 14.98 16.37
CA GLU A 321 7.65 16.30 15.74
C GLU A 321 9.03 16.92 15.91
N GLN A 322 9.72 16.66 17.02
CA GLN A 322 11.08 17.17 17.27
C GLN A 322 12.19 16.33 16.59
N ASP A 323 11.84 15.22 15.92
CA ASP A 323 12.81 14.38 15.22
C ASP A 323 13.45 15.16 14.06
N PRO A 324 14.79 15.26 13.99
CA PRO A 324 15.49 15.94 12.90
C PRO A 324 15.16 15.38 11.50
N TRP A 325 14.70 14.14 11.38
CA TRP A 325 14.23 13.57 10.12
C TRP A 325 12.94 14.24 9.62
N ILE A 326 12.00 14.47 10.52
CA ILE A 326 10.72 15.14 10.23
C ILE A 326 10.94 16.65 10.05
N GLN A 327 11.71 17.28 10.94
CA GLN A 327 12.01 18.72 10.86
C GLN A 327 12.75 19.11 9.58
N ARG A 328 13.74 18.33 9.13
CA ARG A 328 14.44 18.60 7.85
C ARG A 328 13.52 18.55 6.64
N ALA A 329 12.49 17.70 6.68
CA ALA A 329 11.50 17.67 5.62
C ALA A 329 10.58 18.90 5.64
N ALA A 330 10.25 19.41 6.83
CA ALA A 330 9.49 20.66 6.97
C ALA A 330 10.30 21.89 6.55
N SER A 331 11.61 21.95 6.84
CA SER A 331 12.46 23.09 6.50
C SER A 331 12.86 23.16 5.02
N GLY A 332 12.70 22.06 4.27
CA GLY A 332 13.16 21.98 2.88
C GLY A 332 14.68 21.91 2.73
N GLU A 333 15.41 21.67 3.83
CA GLU A 333 16.86 21.46 3.81
C GLU A 333 17.17 20.08 3.21
N LEU A 334 17.93 20.09 2.11
CA LEU A 334 18.33 18.90 1.35
C LEU A 334 19.49 18.18 2.01
#